data_AF-A0A968PFI5-F1
#
_entry.id   AF-A0A968PFI5-F1
#
_cell.length_a   1.000
_cell.length_b   1.000
_cell.length_c   1.000
_cell.angle_alpha   90.00
_cell.angle_beta   90.00
_cell.angle_gamma   90.00
#
_symmetry.space_group_name_H-M   'P 1'
#
loop_
_entity.id
_entity.type
_entity.pdbx_description
1 polymer ?
#
loop_
_entity_poly.entity_id
_entity_poly.type
_entity_poly.pdbx_seq_one_letter_code
_entity_poly.pdbx_strand_id
1 'polypeptide(L)' 'MIASAYAPYVGSSHSDVYHYTSCRYVNMISHSNLVYFQTPLDARQSGYRPCKVCRPPYNY' A
#
# COMPACT_ATOMS: atom_id res chain seq x y z
N MET A 1 -19.48 -13.77 -6.83
CA MET A 1 -18.08 -13.51 -7.22
C MET A 1 -17.37 -12.98 -5.99
N ILE A 2 -16.69 -13.86 -5.25
CA ILE A 2 -16.05 -13.53 -3.97
C ILE A 2 -14.82 -12.66 -4.23
N ALA A 3 -14.94 -11.36 -3.97
CA ALA A 3 -13.81 -10.45 -3.96
C ALA A 3 -12.86 -10.90 -2.84
N SER A 4 -11.78 -11.58 -3.24
CA SER A 4 -10.75 -12.04 -2.32
C SER A 4 -10.18 -10.82 -1.60
N ALA A 5 -10.38 -10.75 -0.29
CA ALA A 5 -9.94 -9.68 0.60
C ALA A 5 -8.41 -9.69 0.81
N TYR A 6 -7.65 -9.78 -0.29
CA TYR A 6 -6.24 -9.41 -0.26
C TYR A 6 -6.20 -7.90 -0.12
N ALA A 7 -5.72 -7.40 1.02
CA ALA A 7 -5.31 -6.00 1.14
C ALA A 7 -4.24 -5.77 0.05
N PRO A 8 -4.56 -5.18 -1.11
CA PRO A 8 -3.64 -5.15 -2.24
C PRO A 8 -2.49 -4.18 -1.99
N TYR A 9 -2.68 -3.30 -0.99
CA TYR A 9 -1.83 -2.17 -0.73
C TYR A 9 -1.26 -2.21 0.67
N VAL A 10 0.00 -1.84 0.77
CA VAL A 10 0.78 -1.85 1.99
C VAL A 10 1.66 -0.60 1.99
N GLY A 11 1.51 0.23 3.00
CA GLY A 11 2.36 1.38 3.27
C GLY A 11 3.31 1.13 4.42
N SER A 12 4.17 2.12 4.67
CA SER A 12 5.03 2.16 5.84
C SER A 12 4.61 3.30 6.76
N SER A 13 4.43 3.11 8.05
CA SER A 13 4.18 4.23 8.97
C SER A 13 5.29 5.30 8.95
N HIS A 14 6.50 4.91 8.54
CA HIS A 14 7.66 5.80 8.46
C HIS A 14 7.81 6.49 7.10
N SER A 15 7.09 6.00 6.09
CA SER A 15 7.12 6.54 4.73
C SER A 15 5.68 6.75 4.30
N ASP A 16 5.27 7.97 3.98
CA ASP A 16 3.92 8.23 3.47
C ASP A 16 3.70 7.61 2.07
N VAL A 17 4.31 6.49 1.72
CA VAL A 17 4.26 5.80 0.44
C VAL A 17 3.54 4.48 0.64
N TYR A 18 2.50 4.25 -0.14
CA TYR A 18 1.87 2.93 -0.23
C TYR A 18 2.35 2.19 -1.48
N HIS A 19 2.45 0.87 -1.35
CA HIS A 19 3.00 -0.07 -2.31
C HIS A 19 1.97 -1.16 -2.60
N TYR A 20 2.13 -1.86 -3.71
CA TYR A 20 1.50 -3.17 -3.87
C TYR A 20 2.15 -4.21 -2.96
N THR A 21 1.39 -5.22 -2.52
CA THR A 21 1.92 -6.40 -1.80
C THR A 21 3.00 -7.15 -2.57
N SER A 22 2.98 -7.08 -3.91
CA SER A 22 3.99 -7.65 -4.80
C SER A 22 5.26 -6.79 -4.94
N CYS A 23 5.33 -5.61 -4.30
CA CYS A 23 6.46 -4.72 -4.45
C CYS A 23 7.66 -5.18 -3.62
N ARG A 24 8.85 -5.20 -4.24
CA ARG A 24 10.12 -5.57 -3.59
C ARG A 24 10.44 -4.78 -2.31
N TYR A 25 9.96 -3.53 -2.20
CA TYR A 25 10.22 -2.68 -1.05
C TYR A 25 9.44 -3.11 0.19
N VAL A 26 8.34 -3.86 0.04
CA VAL A 26 7.54 -4.35 1.16
C VAL A 26 8.39 -5.22 2.08
N ASN A 27 9.23 -6.08 1.51
CA ASN A 27 10.17 -6.92 2.27
C ASN A 27 11.26 -6.12 3.00
N MET A 28 11.46 -4.85 2.64
CA MET A 28 12.41 -3.95 3.30
C MET A 28 11.74 -3.11 4.40
N ILE A 29 10.41 -3.08 4.45
CA ILE A 29 9.68 -2.39 5.51
C ILE A 29 9.68 -3.29 6.75
N SER A 30 10.12 -2.75 7.88
CA SER A 30 10.03 -3.46 9.16
C SER A 30 8.56 -3.81 9.45
N HIS A 31 8.30 -5.03 9.93
CA HIS A 31 6.94 -5.47 10.25
C HIS A 31 6.19 -4.53 11.20
N SER A 32 6.91 -3.89 12.13
CA SER A 32 6.34 -2.91 13.07
C SER A 32 5.82 -1.64 12.38
N ASN A 33 6.29 -1.35 11.18
CA ASN A 33 5.92 -0.17 10.39
C ASN A 33 5.01 -0.53 9.21
N LEU A 34 4.59 -1.78 9.03
CA LEU A 34 3.70 -2.16 7.94
C LEU A 34 2.27 -1.67 8.24
N VAL A 35 1.71 -0.92 7.30
CA VAL A 35 0.32 -0.45 7.36
C VAL A 35 -0.42 -1.03 6.16
N TYR A 36 -1.49 -1.79 6.37
CA TYR A 36 -2.24 -2.42 5.29
C TYR A 36 -3.46 -1.60 4.91
N PHE A 37 -3.69 -1.42 3.61
CA PHE A 37 -4.82 -0.69 3.06
C PHE A 37 -5.62 -1.59 2.10
N GLN A 38 -6.94 -1.53 2.21
CA GLN A 38 -7.84 -2.25 1.31
C GLN A 38 -7.97 -1.55 -0.04
N THR A 39 -7.90 -0.21 -0.04
CA THR A 39 -8.04 0.60 -1.26
C THR A 39 -6.95 1.68 -1.33
N PRO A 40 -6.57 2.12 -2.54
CA PRO A 40 -5.62 3.23 -2.68
C PRO A 40 -6.23 4.56 -2.23
N LEU A 41 -7.57 4.66 -2.23
CA LEU A 41 -8.29 5.83 -1.74
C LEU A 41 -8.12 6.00 -0.22
N ASP A 42 -8.24 4.90 0.53
CA ASP A 42 -8.05 4.86 1.99
C ASP A 42 -6.61 5.21 2.39
N ALA A 43 -5.63 4.65 1.66
CA ALA A 43 -4.22 5.03 1.81
C ALA A 43 -4.01 6.53 1.61
N ARG A 44 -4.63 7.12 0.58
CA ARG A 44 -4.54 8.56 0.28
C ARG A 44 -5.26 9.43 1.30
N GLN A 45 -6.43 9.03 1.77
CA GLN A 45 -7.14 9.73 2.85
C GLN A 45 -6.31 9.73 4.14
N SER A 46 -5.55 8.66 4.36
CA SER A 46 -4.57 8.57 5.43
C SER A 46 -3.28 9.38 5.17
N GLY A 47 -3.16 10.08 4.04
CA GLY A 47 -2.00 10.90 3.69
C GLY A 47 -0.92 10.21 2.85
N TYR A 48 -1.13 8.96 2.41
CA TYR A 48 -0.13 8.20 1.68
C TYR A 48 -0.18 8.46 0.17
N ARG A 49 0.99 8.58 -0.45
CA ARG A 49 1.24 8.71 -1.89
C ARG A 49 1.58 7.36 -2.54
N PRO A 50 1.26 7.14 -3.81
CA PRO A 50 1.62 5.92 -4.51
C PRO A 50 3.15 5.78 -4.66
N CYS A 51 3.65 4.55 -4.54
CA CYS A 51 5.03 4.24 -4.85
C CYS A 51 5.33 4.48 -6.34
N LYS A 52 6.38 5.22 -6.63
CA LYS A 52 6.81 5.49 -8.01
C LYS A 52 7.35 4.25 -8.75
N VAL A 53 7.69 3.18 -8.02
CA VAL A 53 8.30 1.96 -8.59
C VAL A 53 7.23 0.93 -8.95
N CYS A 54 6.37 0.53 -8.00
CA CYS A 54 5.27 -0.38 -8.31
C CYS A 54 4.04 0.33 -8.88
N ARG A 55 4.05 1.67 -8.95
CA ARG A 55 3.01 2.54 -9.56
C ARG A 55 1.60 2.04 -9.29
N PRO A 56 1.20 1.92 -8.01
CA PRO A 56 -0.16 1.52 -7.71
C PRO A 56 -1.15 2.58 -8.23
N PRO A 57 -2.35 2.15 -8.63
CA PRO A 57 -3.36 3.02 -9.22
C PRO A 57 -3.68 4.14 -8.26
N TYR A 58 -3.66 5.36 -8.78
CA TYR A 58 -3.97 6.55 -7.99
C TYR A 58 -5.47 6.64 -7.69
N ASN A 59 -6.31 6.17 -8.62
CA ASN A 59 -7.76 6.20 -8.58
C ASN A 59 -8.30 4.81 -8.99
N TYR A 60 -9.44 4.40 -8.45
CA TYR A 60 -10.28 3.32 -9.00
C TYR A 60 -11.57 3.95 -9.52
#